data_AF-W5MYA0-F1
#
_entry.id   AF-W5MYA0-F1
#
_cell.length_a   1.000
_cell.length_b   1.000
_cell.length_c   1.000
_cell.angle_alpha   90.00
_cell.angle_beta   90.00
_cell.angle_gamma   90.00
#
_symmetry.space_group_name_H-M   'P 1'
#
loop_
_entity.id
_entity.type
_entity.pdbx_description
1 polymer ?
#
loop_
_entity_poly.entity_id
_entity_poly.type
_entity_poly.pdbx_seq_one_letter_code
_entity_poly.pdbx_strand_id
1 'polypeptide(L)'
;MAEMGKGVTAGKLASNVQKKLTRAQEKVLQKLGKADETKDELFEESVVNFNKQLTEGTKLQKDLRAYLTSVKAMHEASKKLSECLQEVYEPEWYGKDEVNSIVEDTDLLWTDFHQKLVDHALISMDTYLGQFPDIKTRIAKRGRKLVDFDSARHHFASLQHAKKKDEVKIAKPVSLLEKAAPQWAQGKLQAHLVAQTNLLRNQAEEDLGKAQKVFEEINMDLQEELPSLWNR
;
A
#
# COMPACT_ATOMS: atom_id res chain seq x y z
N MET A 1 1.83 36.57 9.02
CA MET A 1 2.08 35.54 10.06
C MET A 1 2.37 34.24 9.34
N ALA A 2 3.64 33.84 9.27
CA ALA A 2 4.06 32.63 8.55
C ALA A 2 3.80 31.38 9.39
N GLU A 3 3.17 30.35 8.81
CA GLU A 3 3.01 29.04 9.43
C GLU A 3 4.36 28.35 9.62
N MET A 4 4.61 27.91 10.85
CA MET A 4 5.81 27.18 11.22
C MET A 4 5.61 25.69 10.92
N GLY A 5 6.31 25.19 9.89
CA GLY A 5 6.26 23.81 9.45
C GLY A 5 6.60 22.81 10.56
N LYS A 6 5.78 21.76 10.70
CA LYS A 6 6.00 20.63 11.62
C LYS A 6 7.22 19.81 11.19
N GLY A 7 8.39 20.17 11.72
CA GLY A 7 9.61 19.40 11.58
C GLY A 7 9.50 18.01 12.22
N VAL A 8 9.92 16.98 11.50
CA VAL A 8 10.05 15.61 12.02
C VAL A 8 11.17 15.59 13.06
N THR A 9 10.83 15.36 14.33
CA THR A 9 11.80 15.28 15.44
C THR A 9 12.72 14.05 15.30
N ALA A 10 14.02 14.23 15.54
CA ALA A 10 15.06 13.20 15.40
C ALA A 10 14.74 11.87 16.11
N GLY A 11 14.00 11.89 17.22
CA GLY A 11 13.54 10.69 17.92
C GLY A 11 12.58 9.81 17.10
N LYS A 12 11.73 10.39 16.25
CA LYS A 12 10.85 9.63 15.34
C LYS A 12 11.65 8.97 14.22
N LEU A 13 12.72 9.61 13.75
CA LEU A 13 13.62 9.04 12.76
C LEU A 13 14.38 7.83 13.33
N ALA A 14 14.94 7.96 14.53
CA ALA A 14 15.63 6.86 15.22
C ALA A 14 14.70 5.65 15.46
N SER A 15 13.47 5.89 15.94
CA SER A 15 12.46 4.83 16.15
C SER A 15 12.07 4.12 14.85
N ASN A 16 11.92 4.88 13.75
CA ASN A 16 11.59 4.30 12.44
C ASN A 16 12.73 3.48 11.86
N VAL A 17 13.98 3.89 12.05
CA VAL A 17 15.17 3.12 11.67
C VAL A 17 15.23 1.82 12.48
N GLN A 18 14.99 1.88 13.79
CA GLN A 18 14.96 0.70 14.65
C GLN A 18 13.91 -0.32 14.18
N LYS A 19 12.67 0.13 13.89
CA LYS A 19 11.61 -0.74 13.37
C LYS A 19 11.98 -1.38 12.02
N LYS A 20 12.66 -0.65 11.14
CA LYS A 20 13.13 -1.22 9.86
C LYS A 20 14.16 -2.34 10.08
N LEU A 21 15.10 -2.15 11.02
CA LEU A 21 16.09 -3.17 11.38
C LEU A 21 15.42 -4.41 11.98
N THR A 22 14.49 -4.23 12.93
CA THR A 22 13.75 -5.33 13.55
C THR A 22 12.96 -6.14 12.52
N ARG A 23 12.28 -5.48 11.58
CA ARG A 23 11.57 -6.18 10.49
C ARG A 23 12.51 -6.97 9.58
N ALA A 24 13.66 -6.38 9.24
CA ALA A 24 14.65 -7.08 8.41
C ALA A 24 15.19 -8.32 9.13
N GLN A 25 15.47 -8.20 10.43
CA GLN A 25 15.88 -9.31 11.27
C GLN A 25 14.82 -10.42 11.32
N GLU A 26 13.56 -10.07 11.57
CA GLU A 26 12.45 -11.03 11.64
C GLU A 26 12.30 -11.82 10.33
N LYS A 27 12.29 -11.12 9.19
CA LYS A 27 12.22 -11.77 7.87
C LYS A 27 13.37 -12.75 7.62
N VAL A 28 14.56 -12.44 8.12
CA VAL A 28 15.72 -13.36 8.01
C VAL A 28 15.51 -14.58 8.90
N LEU A 29 15.01 -14.41 10.13
CA LEU A 29 14.72 -15.53 11.04
C LEU A 29 13.65 -16.46 10.47
N GLN A 30 12.58 -15.90 9.89
CA GLN A 30 11.53 -16.65 9.21
C GLN A 30 12.09 -17.48 8.05
N LYS A 31 12.89 -16.86 7.16
CA LYS A 31 13.55 -17.56 6.04
C LYS A 31 14.51 -18.66 6.47
N LEU A 32 15.10 -18.56 7.66
CA LEU A 32 15.99 -19.57 8.23
C LEU A 32 15.25 -20.63 9.05
N GLY A 33 13.91 -20.57 9.14
CA GLY A 33 13.10 -21.49 9.95
C GLY A 33 13.29 -21.32 11.47
N LYS A 34 13.78 -20.15 11.90
CA LYS A 34 14.07 -19.82 13.31
C LYS A 34 12.97 -19.01 13.99
N ALA A 35 11.98 -18.54 13.24
CA ALA A 35 10.79 -17.87 13.74
C ALA A 35 9.59 -18.26 12.86
N ASP A 36 8.42 -18.41 13.47
CA ASP A 36 7.19 -18.76 12.75
C ASP A 36 6.63 -17.53 12.02
N GLU A 37 6.34 -17.68 10.74
CA GLU A 37 5.67 -16.68 9.91
C GLU A 37 4.16 -16.93 9.89
N THR A 38 3.37 -15.87 10.08
CA THR A 38 1.93 -15.96 9.88
C THR A 38 1.61 -16.00 8.37
N LYS A 39 1.00 -17.09 7.91
CA LYS A 39 0.54 -17.25 6.53
C LYS A 39 -0.93 -16.91 6.39
N ASP A 40 -1.27 -16.13 5.38
CA ASP A 40 -2.64 -15.77 5.02
C ASP A 40 -2.84 -15.96 3.51
N GLU A 41 -3.03 -17.22 3.11
CA GLU A 41 -3.07 -17.62 1.70
C GLU A 41 -4.24 -16.96 0.95
N LEU A 42 -5.39 -16.78 1.60
CA LEU A 42 -6.56 -16.11 1.02
C LEU A 42 -6.28 -14.63 0.73
N PHE A 43 -5.59 -13.94 1.65
CA PHE A 43 -5.19 -12.55 1.41
C PHE A 43 -4.14 -12.45 0.30
N GLU A 44 -3.16 -13.36 0.27
CA GLU A 44 -2.15 -13.36 -0.79
C GLU A 44 -2.78 -13.59 -2.17
N GLU A 45 -3.78 -14.48 -2.29
CA GLU A 45 -4.55 -14.64 -3.53
C GLU A 45 -5.30 -13.35 -3.91
N SER A 46 -5.92 -12.68 -2.94
CA SER A 46 -6.59 -11.39 -3.15
C SER A 46 -5.61 -10.31 -3.65
N VAL A 47 -4.37 -10.31 -3.15
CA VAL A 47 -3.31 -9.39 -3.60
C VAL A 47 -2.84 -9.74 -5.02
N VAL A 48 -2.76 -11.02 -5.38
CA VAL A 48 -2.47 -11.43 -6.77
C VAL A 48 -3.55 -10.92 -7.72
N ASN A 49 -4.82 -11.11 -7.37
CA ASN A 49 -5.95 -10.63 -8.15
C ASN A 49 -5.96 -9.09 -8.26
N PHE A 50 -5.66 -8.39 -7.18
CA PHE A 50 -5.53 -6.93 -7.16
C PHE A 50 -4.45 -6.44 -8.13
N ASN A 51 -3.26 -7.05 -8.11
CA ASN A 51 -2.16 -6.66 -9.00
C ASN A 51 -2.46 -6.99 -10.47
N LYS A 52 -3.12 -8.12 -10.74
CA LYS A 52 -3.58 -8.47 -12.08
C LYS A 52 -4.58 -7.43 -12.60
N GLN A 53 -5.58 -7.09 -11.79
CA GLN A 53 -6.61 -6.11 -12.16
C GLN A 53 -6.02 -4.72 -12.40
N LEU A 54 -5.09 -4.26 -11.55
CA LEU A 54 -4.36 -3.00 -11.77
C LEU A 54 -3.59 -3.01 -13.10
N THR A 55 -2.94 -4.13 -13.42
CA THR A 55 -2.14 -4.27 -14.64
C THR A 55 -3.01 -4.22 -15.88
N GLU A 56 -4.08 -5.02 -15.92
CA GLU A 56 -5.03 -5.05 -17.04
C GLU A 56 -5.76 -3.72 -17.19
N GLY A 57 -6.17 -3.10 -16.08
CA GLY A 57 -6.82 -1.79 -16.11
C GLY A 57 -5.88 -0.69 -16.63
N THR A 58 -4.63 -0.65 -16.17
CA THR A 58 -3.64 0.32 -16.67
C THR A 58 -3.39 0.14 -18.16
N LYS A 59 -3.35 -1.11 -18.64
CA LYS A 59 -3.23 -1.41 -20.07
C LYS A 59 -4.43 -0.89 -20.86
N LEU A 60 -5.65 -1.18 -20.41
CA LEU A 60 -6.88 -0.70 -21.05
C LEU A 60 -6.93 0.84 -21.11
N GLN A 61 -6.57 1.54 -20.02
CA GLN A 61 -6.50 3.00 -19.99
C GLN A 61 -5.52 3.54 -21.04
N LYS A 62 -4.34 2.92 -21.15
CA LYS A 62 -3.33 3.30 -22.15
C LYS A 62 -3.87 3.11 -23.57
N ASP A 63 -4.49 1.98 -23.84
CA ASP A 63 -5.04 1.66 -25.16
C ASP A 63 -6.21 2.58 -25.53
N LEU A 64 -7.07 2.93 -24.55
CA LEU A 64 -8.15 3.92 -24.73
C LEU A 64 -7.60 5.33 -25.05
N ARG A 65 -6.54 5.77 -24.38
CA ARG A 65 -5.88 7.06 -24.69
C ARG A 65 -5.24 7.05 -26.08
N ALA A 66 -4.65 5.94 -26.49
CA ALA A 66 -4.14 5.78 -27.85
C ALA A 66 -5.28 5.84 -28.88
N TYR A 67 -6.40 5.16 -28.61
CA TYR A 67 -7.59 5.21 -29.46
C TYR A 67 -8.15 6.63 -29.61
N LEU A 68 -8.30 7.38 -28.51
CA LEU A 68 -8.71 8.79 -28.54
C LEU A 68 -7.78 9.65 -29.42
N THR A 69 -6.48 9.39 -29.35
CA THR A 69 -5.49 10.09 -30.20
C THR A 69 -5.72 9.77 -31.69
N SER A 70 -5.97 8.50 -32.02
CA SER A 70 -6.31 8.08 -33.38
C SER A 70 -7.64 8.67 -33.87
N VAL A 71 -8.65 8.77 -33.00
CA VAL A 71 -9.94 9.43 -33.33
C VAL A 71 -9.73 10.90 -33.68
N LYS A 72 -8.93 11.64 -32.90
CA LYS A 72 -8.59 13.04 -33.24
C LYS A 72 -7.86 13.15 -34.58
N ALA A 73 -6.91 12.26 -34.84
CA ALA A 73 -6.19 12.25 -36.10
C ALA A 73 -7.12 11.95 -37.31
N MET A 74 -8.09 11.05 -37.13
CA MET A 74 -9.08 10.74 -38.15
C MET A 74 -10.02 11.92 -38.41
N HIS A 75 -10.48 12.60 -37.35
CA HIS A 75 -11.28 13.82 -37.45
C HIS A 75 -10.53 14.88 -38.27
N GLU A 76 -9.28 15.15 -37.93
CA GLU A 76 -8.44 16.13 -38.64
C GLU A 76 -8.22 15.76 -40.12
N ALA A 77 -8.00 14.47 -40.41
CA ALA A 77 -7.86 13.99 -41.78
C ALA A 77 -9.17 14.12 -42.58
N SER A 78 -10.30 13.76 -41.96
CA SER A 78 -11.64 13.91 -42.54
C SER A 78 -11.93 15.38 -42.84
N LYS A 79 -11.60 16.27 -41.91
CA LYS A 79 -11.79 17.71 -42.06
C LYS A 79 -11.01 18.28 -43.23
N LYS A 80 -9.71 17.98 -43.33
CA LYS A 80 -8.87 18.41 -44.47
C LYS A 80 -9.38 17.92 -45.81
N LEU A 81 -9.84 16.68 -45.87
CA LEU A 81 -10.43 16.13 -47.09
C LEU A 81 -11.71 16.89 -47.48
N SER A 82 -12.57 17.17 -46.51
CA SER A 82 -13.79 17.98 -46.70
C SER A 82 -13.48 19.42 -47.12
N GLU A 83 -12.46 20.05 -46.53
CA GLU A 83 -12.00 21.40 -46.92
C GLU A 83 -11.54 21.41 -48.38
N CYS A 84 -10.74 20.43 -48.81
CA CYS A 84 -10.33 20.30 -50.21
C CYS A 84 -11.54 20.17 -51.15
N LEU A 85 -12.56 19.40 -50.76
CA LEU A 85 -13.80 19.29 -51.54
C LEU A 85 -14.52 20.64 -51.61
N GLN A 86 -14.65 21.35 -50.49
CA GLN A 86 -15.32 22.66 -50.46
C GLN A 86 -14.60 23.71 -51.31
N GLU A 87 -13.27 23.67 -51.37
CA GLU A 87 -12.45 24.58 -52.19
C GLU A 87 -12.66 24.37 -53.69
N VAL A 88 -12.79 23.12 -54.15
CA VAL A 88 -12.96 22.81 -55.58
C VAL A 88 -14.42 22.80 -56.03
N TYR A 89 -15.37 22.83 -55.08
CA TYR A 89 -16.80 22.83 -55.39
C TYR A 89 -17.30 24.24 -55.61
N GLU A 90 -17.55 24.60 -56.86
CA GLU A 90 -17.91 25.97 -57.24
C GLU A 90 -19.26 26.41 -56.63
N PRO A 91 -19.46 27.71 -56.33
CA PRO A 91 -20.67 28.22 -55.71
C PRO A 91 -21.95 27.95 -56.50
N GLU A 92 -21.88 27.98 -57.83
CA GLU A 92 -23.02 27.76 -58.73
C GLU A 92 -23.34 26.28 -58.97
N TRP A 93 -22.49 25.36 -58.51
CA TRP A 93 -22.74 23.93 -58.68
C TRP A 93 -23.89 23.47 -57.80
N TYR A 94 -24.76 22.65 -58.39
CA TYR A 94 -25.87 22.03 -57.68
C TYR A 94 -25.39 21.34 -56.40
N GLY A 95 -26.06 21.56 -55.27
CA GLY A 95 -25.73 20.89 -54.02
C GLY A 95 -24.67 21.58 -53.16
N LYS A 96 -24.18 22.79 -53.52
CA LYS A 96 -23.11 23.47 -52.78
C LYS A 96 -23.43 23.69 -51.30
N ASP A 97 -24.62 24.18 -51.00
CA ASP A 97 -25.05 24.46 -49.63
C ASP A 97 -25.24 23.17 -48.83
N GLU A 98 -25.76 22.12 -49.47
CA GLU A 98 -25.88 20.79 -48.89
C GLU A 98 -24.50 20.18 -48.57
N VAL A 99 -23.51 20.33 -49.45
CA VAL A 99 -22.13 19.90 -49.19
C VAL A 99 -21.58 20.63 -47.97
N ASN A 100 -21.75 21.95 -47.87
CA ASN A 100 -21.30 22.71 -46.71
C ASN A 100 -21.98 22.23 -45.41
N SER A 101 -23.29 22.03 -45.43
CA SER A 101 -24.02 21.51 -44.26
C SER A 101 -23.50 20.13 -43.84
N ILE A 102 -23.25 19.22 -44.79
CA ILE A 102 -22.73 17.88 -44.48
C ILE A 102 -21.34 17.97 -43.83
N VAL A 103 -20.49 18.89 -44.29
CA VAL A 103 -19.16 19.09 -43.70
C VAL A 103 -19.26 19.60 -42.26
N GLU A 104 -20.11 20.61 -42.01
CA GLU A 104 -20.35 21.15 -40.66
C GLU A 104 -20.93 20.08 -39.72
N ASP A 105 -21.94 19.33 -40.16
CA ASP A 105 -22.54 18.24 -39.39
C ASP A 105 -21.52 17.14 -39.07
N THR A 106 -20.66 16.80 -40.03
CA THR A 106 -19.60 15.81 -39.84
C THR A 106 -18.58 16.27 -38.78
N ASP A 107 -18.18 17.55 -38.78
CA ASP A 107 -17.28 18.12 -37.77
C ASP A 107 -17.90 18.08 -36.36
N LEU A 108 -19.19 18.39 -36.25
CA LEU A 108 -19.95 18.30 -35.00
C LEU A 108 -20.03 16.86 -34.50
N LEU A 109 -20.32 15.88 -35.37
CA LEU A 109 -20.39 14.47 -35.02
C LEU A 109 -19.03 13.94 -34.53
N TRP A 110 -17.93 14.30 -35.17
CA TRP A 110 -16.58 13.93 -34.71
C TRP A 110 -16.27 14.51 -33.33
N THR A 111 -16.59 15.79 -33.13
CA THR A 111 -16.36 16.49 -31.86
C THR A 111 -17.16 15.86 -30.73
N ASP A 112 -18.45 15.61 -30.94
CA ASP A 112 -19.34 14.96 -29.97
C ASP A 112 -18.89 13.52 -29.68
N PHE A 113 -18.52 12.75 -30.70
CA PHE A 113 -18.02 11.39 -30.53
C PHE A 113 -16.75 11.34 -29.66
N HIS A 114 -15.77 12.19 -29.97
CA HIS A 114 -14.56 12.29 -29.17
C HIS A 114 -14.86 12.70 -27.72
N GLN A 115 -15.72 13.71 -27.54
CA GLN A 115 -16.08 14.20 -26.21
C GLN A 115 -16.80 13.12 -25.38
N LYS A 116 -17.72 12.36 -25.98
CA LYS A 116 -18.39 11.23 -25.32
C LYS A 116 -17.42 10.13 -24.89
N LEU A 117 -16.40 9.83 -25.70
CA LEU A 117 -15.36 8.88 -25.32
C LEU A 117 -14.53 9.38 -24.12
N VAL A 118 -14.23 10.68 -24.07
CA VAL A 118 -13.56 11.28 -22.92
C VAL A 118 -14.44 11.18 -21.67
N ASP A 119 -15.66 11.69 -21.73
CA ASP A 119 -16.50 11.85 -20.56
C ASP A 119 -17.03 10.53 -20.00
N HIS A 120 -17.41 9.59 -20.88
CA HIS A 120 -18.06 8.35 -20.45
C HIS A 120 -17.10 7.17 -20.32
N ALA A 121 -16.04 7.10 -21.13
CA ALA A 121 -15.09 5.99 -21.07
C ALA A 121 -13.83 6.37 -20.29
N LEU A 122 -13.12 7.44 -20.68
CA LEU A 122 -11.82 7.77 -20.10
C LEU A 122 -11.94 8.23 -18.64
N ILE A 123 -12.86 9.14 -18.32
CA ILE A 123 -13.05 9.61 -16.94
C ILE A 123 -13.49 8.47 -16.02
N SER A 124 -14.40 7.60 -16.48
CA SER A 124 -14.81 6.40 -15.75
C SER A 124 -13.63 5.49 -15.43
N MET A 125 -12.75 5.27 -16.42
CA MET A 125 -11.54 4.47 -16.26
C MET A 125 -10.53 5.10 -15.30
N ASP A 126 -10.28 6.40 -15.43
CA ASP A 126 -9.40 7.17 -14.55
C ASP A 126 -9.91 7.14 -13.10
N THR A 127 -11.23 7.29 -12.89
CA THR A 127 -11.88 7.23 -11.57
C THR A 127 -11.75 5.84 -10.94
N TYR A 128 -11.95 4.79 -11.74
CA TYR A 128 -11.78 3.41 -11.30
C TYR A 128 -10.33 3.12 -10.88
N LEU A 129 -9.35 3.44 -11.75
CA LEU A 129 -7.93 3.23 -11.45
C LEU A 129 -7.41 4.11 -10.31
N GLY A 130 -8.04 5.26 -10.07
CA GLY A 130 -7.73 6.16 -8.97
C GLY A 130 -7.86 5.54 -7.57
N GLN A 131 -8.58 4.42 -7.43
CA GLN A 131 -8.75 3.70 -6.15
C GLN A 131 -7.52 2.87 -5.77
N PHE A 132 -6.75 2.40 -6.76
CA PHE A 132 -5.66 1.45 -6.54
C PHE A 132 -4.46 1.99 -5.74
N PRO A 133 -4.00 3.25 -5.90
CA PRO A 133 -2.83 3.75 -5.18
C PRO A 133 -2.96 3.73 -3.64
N ASP A 134 -4.13 4.08 -3.11
CA ASP A 134 -4.38 4.05 -1.66
C ASP A 134 -4.39 2.61 -1.15
N ILE A 135 -5.15 1.74 -1.80
CA ILE A 135 -5.27 0.31 -1.46
C ILE A 135 -3.89 -0.35 -1.51
N LYS A 136 -3.09 -0.09 -2.55
CA LYS A 136 -1.70 -0.58 -2.67
C LYS A 136 -0.82 -0.13 -1.50
N THR A 137 -0.98 1.11 -1.05
CA THR A 137 -0.25 1.66 0.11
C THR A 137 -0.66 0.95 1.39
N ARG A 138 -1.94 0.64 1.55
CA ARG A 138 -2.49 -0.09 2.70
C ARG A 138 -2.09 -1.56 2.71
N ILE A 139 -2.09 -2.27 1.57
CA ILE A 139 -1.52 -3.63 1.43
C ILE A 139 -0.06 -3.63 1.91
N ALA A 140 0.75 -2.67 1.44
CA ALA A 140 2.15 -2.57 1.87
C ALA A 140 2.27 -2.25 3.37
N LYS A 141 1.35 -1.47 3.93
CA LYS A 141 1.27 -1.18 5.38
C LYS A 141 0.92 -2.44 6.16
N ARG A 142 -0.08 -3.22 5.72
CA ARG A 142 -0.46 -4.51 6.30
C ARG A 142 0.73 -5.45 6.36
N GLY A 143 1.46 -5.65 5.26
CA GLY A 143 2.63 -6.51 5.23
C GLY A 143 3.74 -6.08 6.21
N ARG A 144 3.93 -4.77 6.43
CA ARG A 144 4.85 -4.29 7.48
C ARG A 144 4.33 -4.55 8.89
N LYS A 145 3.02 -4.52 9.09
CA LYS A 145 2.37 -4.75 10.40
C LYS A 145 2.29 -6.21 10.78
N LEU A 146 2.12 -7.10 9.81
CA LEU A 146 2.24 -8.53 10.02
C LEU A 146 3.63 -8.91 10.56
N VAL A 147 4.69 -8.35 9.97
CA VAL A 147 6.06 -8.57 10.46
C VAL A 147 6.29 -7.95 11.83
N ASP A 148 5.74 -6.75 12.11
CA ASP A 148 5.81 -6.15 13.45
C ASP A 148 5.12 -7.06 14.49
N PHE A 149 3.98 -7.66 14.13
CA PHE A 149 3.22 -8.60 14.98
C PHE A 149 3.97 -9.92 15.21
N ASP A 150 4.46 -10.56 14.15
CA ASP A 150 5.24 -11.80 14.25
C ASP A 150 6.48 -11.60 15.12
N SER A 151 7.16 -10.46 14.97
CA SER A 151 8.34 -10.14 15.78
C SER A 151 7.99 -9.92 17.26
N ALA A 152 6.88 -9.23 17.56
CA ALA A 152 6.41 -9.08 18.93
C ALA A 152 5.99 -10.43 19.55
N ARG A 153 5.35 -11.29 18.77
CA ARG A 153 4.95 -12.65 19.18
C ARG A 153 6.16 -13.50 19.50
N HIS A 154 7.16 -13.52 18.61
CA HIS A 154 8.40 -14.23 18.81
C HIS A 154 9.17 -13.68 20.02
N HIS A 155 9.22 -12.35 20.20
CA HIS A 155 9.86 -11.74 21.37
C HIS A 155 9.19 -12.16 22.68
N PHE A 156 7.85 -12.08 22.75
CA PHE A 156 7.09 -12.50 23.93
C PHE A 156 7.26 -14.00 24.23
N ALA A 157 7.18 -14.86 23.21
CA ALA A 157 7.40 -16.29 23.35
C ALA A 157 8.82 -16.61 23.88
N SER A 158 9.84 -15.89 23.39
CA SER A 158 11.22 -16.05 23.87
C SER A 158 11.37 -15.70 25.36
N LEU A 159 10.62 -14.70 25.86
CA LEU A 159 10.61 -14.32 27.27
C LEU A 159 9.78 -15.27 28.14
N GLN A 160 8.73 -15.89 27.60
CA GLN A 160 7.95 -16.90 28.32
C GLN A 160 8.70 -18.22 28.49
N HIS A 161 9.43 -18.65 27.46
CA HIS A 161 10.14 -19.93 27.46
C HIS A 161 11.58 -19.84 27.98
N ALA A 162 12.10 -18.64 28.22
CA ALA A 162 13.33 -18.45 28.97
C ALA A 162 13.16 -19.06 30.37
N LYS A 163 13.78 -20.21 30.62
CA LYS A 163 13.90 -20.77 31.98
C LYS A 163 14.55 -19.68 32.85
N LYS A 164 14.25 -19.68 34.16
CA LYS A 164 14.78 -18.76 35.21
C LYS A 164 16.31 -18.50 35.22
N LYS A 165 17.10 -19.08 34.30
CA LYS A 165 18.55 -19.00 34.20
C LYS A 165 19.11 -18.37 32.91
N ASP A 166 18.34 -18.16 31.84
CA ASP A 166 18.90 -17.61 30.60
C ASP A 166 18.86 -16.07 30.56
N GLU A 167 19.67 -15.51 31.44
CA GLU A 167 19.89 -14.08 31.60
C GLU A 167 20.87 -13.51 30.56
N VAL A 168 21.02 -13.95 29.32
CA VAL A 168 22.21 -13.60 28.51
C VAL A 168 22.48 -12.08 28.32
N LYS A 169 21.47 -11.20 28.49
CA LYS A 169 21.67 -9.73 28.52
C LYS A 169 21.76 -9.08 29.91
N ILE A 170 21.34 -9.77 30.98
CA ILE A 170 21.36 -9.31 32.38
C ILE A 170 22.42 -10.06 33.22
N ALA A 171 22.92 -11.19 32.72
CA ALA A 171 23.63 -12.25 33.44
C ALA A 171 24.96 -11.79 33.99
N LYS A 172 25.77 -11.07 33.21
CA LYS A 172 27.15 -10.80 33.65
C LYS A 172 27.19 -9.81 34.82
N PRO A 173 26.53 -8.64 34.76
CA PRO A 173 26.51 -7.72 35.90
C PRO A 173 25.78 -8.29 37.12
N VAL A 174 24.64 -8.96 36.92
CA VAL A 174 23.83 -9.48 38.03
C VAL A 174 24.48 -10.71 38.66
N SER A 175 25.05 -11.66 37.90
CA SER A 175 25.75 -12.80 38.49
C SER A 175 27.02 -12.42 39.24
N LEU A 176 27.72 -11.35 38.83
CA LEU A 176 28.85 -10.79 39.58
C LEU A 176 28.39 -10.13 40.88
N LEU A 177 27.26 -9.41 40.85
CA LEU A 177 26.64 -8.80 42.01
C LEU A 177 26.12 -9.85 43.00
N GLU A 178 25.50 -10.93 42.52
CA GLU A 178 25.03 -12.05 43.36
C GLU A 178 26.17 -12.80 44.06
N LYS A 179 27.31 -12.98 43.36
CA LYS A 179 28.52 -13.59 43.94
C LYS A 179 29.21 -12.69 44.96
N ALA A 180 29.13 -11.37 44.78
CA ALA A 180 29.74 -10.38 45.67
C ALA A 180 28.85 -9.96 46.85
N ALA A 181 27.54 -10.24 46.77
CA ALA A 181 26.58 -9.82 47.79
C ALA A 181 26.58 -10.73 49.03
N PRO A 182 26.51 -10.16 50.25
CA PRO A 182 26.38 -10.93 51.47
C PRO A 182 25.05 -11.71 51.51
N GLN A 183 25.01 -12.84 52.21
CA GLN A 183 23.84 -13.75 52.25
C GLN A 183 22.52 -13.04 52.60
N TRP A 184 22.54 -12.07 53.52
CA TRP A 184 21.35 -11.32 53.91
C TRP A 184 20.76 -10.46 52.77
N ALA A 185 21.56 -10.12 51.76
CA ALA A 185 21.14 -9.32 50.61
C ALA A 185 20.68 -10.19 49.42
N GLN A 186 21.01 -11.49 49.39
CA GLN A 186 20.69 -12.39 48.27
C GLN A 186 19.18 -12.49 48.02
N GLY A 187 18.36 -12.57 49.07
CA GLY A 187 16.90 -12.61 48.94
C GLY A 187 16.31 -11.36 48.29
N LYS A 188 16.87 -10.18 48.58
CA LYS A 188 16.44 -8.91 47.98
C LYS A 188 16.85 -8.82 46.50
N LEU A 189 18.05 -9.29 46.17
CA LEU A 189 18.54 -9.33 44.78
C LEU A 189 17.68 -10.27 43.91
N GLN A 190 17.37 -11.46 44.43
CA GLN A 190 16.49 -12.41 43.75
C GLN A 190 15.07 -11.87 43.55
N ALA A 191 14.49 -11.22 44.57
CA ALA A 191 13.18 -10.57 44.43
C ALA A 191 13.21 -9.45 43.38
N HIS A 192 14.27 -8.64 43.34
CA HIS A 192 14.44 -7.58 42.34
C HIS A 192 14.55 -8.13 40.91
N LEU A 193 15.33 -9.21 40.72
CA LEU A 193 15.49 -9.88 39.44
C LEU A 193 14.17 -10.47 38.93
N VAL A 194 13.41 -11.11 39.81
CA VAL A 194 12.06 -11.62 39.48
C VAL A 194 11.13 -10.47 39.10
N ALA A 195 11.14 -9.36 39.84
CA ALA A 195 10.34 -8.19 39.54
C ALA A 195 10.71 -7.57 38.18
N GLN A 196 12.02 -7.45 37.86
CA GLN A 196 12.50 -6.93 36.58
C GLN A 196 12.12 -7.85 35.41
N THR A 197 12.24 -9.17 35.59
CA THR A 197 11.85 -10.15 34.57
C THR A 197 10.34 -10.12 34.31
N ASN A 198 9.52 -10.04 35.37
CA ASN A 198 8.08 -9.89 35.24
C ASN A 198 7.70 -8.58 34.55
N LEU A 199 8.38 -7.47 34.87
CA LEU A 199 8.16 -6.18 34.22
C LEU A 199 8.44 -6.25 32.71
N LEU A 200 9.57 -6.85 32.32
CA LEU A 200 9.92 -7.02 30.90
C LEU A 200 8.91 -7.89 30.16
N ARG A 201 8.44 -8.98 30.80
CA ARG A 201 7.41 -9.85 30.24
C ARG A 201 6.08 -9.12 30.05
N ASN A 202 5.63 -8.36 31.05
CA ASN A 202 4.40 -7.56 30.96
C ASN A 202 4.50 -6.50 29.86
N GLN A 203 5.67 -5.86 29.69
CA GLN A 203 5.87 -4.90 28.61
C GLN A 203 5.80 -5.56 27.23
N ALA A 204 6.43 -6.73 27.07
CA ALA A 204 6.38 -7.47 25.82
C ALA A 204 4.97 -7.97 25.49
N GLU A 205 4.17 -8.34 26.50
CA GLU A 205 2.75 -8.70 26.35
C GLU A 205 1.91 -7.52 25.85
N GLU A 206 2.10 -6.34 26.45
CA GLU A 206 1.42 -5.12 26.04
C GLU A 206 1.80 -4.72 24.60
N ASP A 207 3.07 -4.83 24.25
CA ASP A 207 3.57 -4.53 22.91
C ASP A 207 3.03 -5.52 21.86
N LEU A 208 2.91 -6.80 22.22
CA LEU A 208 2.24 -7.81 21.40
C LEU A 208 0.77 -7.45 21.15
N GLY A 209 0.02 -7.12 22.21
CA GLY A 209 -1.39 -6.73 22.09
C GLY A 209 -1.59 -5.50 21.20
N LYS A 210 -0.70 -4.49 21.31
CA LYS A 210 -0.71 -3.31 20.43
C LYS A 210 -0.40 -3.67 18.97
N ALA A 211 0.60 -4.52 18.74
CA ALA A 211 0.99 -4.93 17.39
C ALA A 211 -0.13 -5.74 16.71
N GLN A 212 -0.77 -6.65 17.46
CA GLN A 212 -1.90 -7.44 17.02
C GLN A 212 -3.07 -6.54 16.61
N LYS A 213 -3.53 -5.64 17.50
CA LYS A 213 -4.66 -4.75 17.22
C LYS A 213 -4.45 -3.92 15.95
N VAL A 214 -3.26 -3.33 15.79
CA VAL A 214 -2.96 -2.49 14.60
C VAL A 214 -2.91 -3.33 13.31
N PHE A 215 -2.44 -4.57 13.39
CA PHE A 215 -2.46 -5.47 12.24
C PHE A 215 -3.90 -5.87 11.89
N GLU A 216 -4.70 -6.30 12.87
CA GLU A 216 -6.08 -6.77 12.68
C GLU A 216 -6.99 -5.68 12.12
N GLU A 217 -6.90 -4.44 12.61
CA GLU A 217 -7.66 -3.30 12.07
C GLU A 217 -7.42 -3.13 10.56
N ILE A 218 -6.14 -3.08 10.14
CA ILE A 218 -5.79 -2.91 8.73
C ILE A 218 -6.17 -4.16 7.92
N ASN A 219 -6.03 -5.33 8.51
CA ASN A 219 -6.34 -6.60 7.86
C ASN A 219 -7.83 -6.71 7.54
N MET A 220 -8.69 -6.41 8.51
CA MET A 220 -10.14 -6.46 8.36
C MET A 220 -10.61 -5.50 7.27
N ASP A 221 -10.17 -4.24 7.31
CA ASP A 221 -10.53 -3.24 6.31
C ASP A 221 -10.17 -3.70 4.88
N LEU A 222 -9.00 -4.29 4.70
CA LEU A 222 -8.55 -4.76 3.38
C LEU A 222 -9.26 -6.04 2.94
N GLN A 223 -9.61 -6.93 3.85
CA GLN A 223 -10.36 -8.15 3.54
C GLN A 223 -11.79 -7.85 3.11
N GLU A 224 -12.40 -6.76 3.61
CA GLU A 224 -13.72 -6.31 3.14
C GLU A 224 -13.63 -5.57 1.79
N GLU A 225 -12.64 -4.70 1.63
CA GLU A 225 -12.56 -3.80 0.49
C GLU A 225 -12.04 -4.45 -0.78
N LEU A 226 -11.05 -5.34 -0.69
CA LEU A 226 -10.47 -6.01 -1.87
C LEU A 226 -11.54 -6.74 -2.68
N PRO A 227 -12.40 -7.60 -2.08
CA PRO A 227 -13.54 -8.22 -2.76
C PRO A 227 -14.44 -7.26 -3.51
N SER A 228 -14.66 -6.07 -2.95
CA SER A 228 -15.57 -5.08 -3.53
C SER A 228 -15.06 -4.47 -4.84
N LEU A 229 -13.75 -4.52 -5.11
CA LEU A 229 -13.16 -4.06 -6.39
C LEU A 229 -13.56 -4.94 -7.58
N TRP A 230 -13.97 -6.19 -7.35
CA TRP A 230 -14.38 -7.13 -8.40
C TRP A 230 -15.90 -7.20 -8.58
N ASN A 231 -16.67 -6.73 -7.61
CA ASN A 231 -18.14 -6.86 -7.58
C ASN A 231 -18.89 -5.55 -7.93
N ARG A 232 -18.19 -4.56 -8.50
CA ARG A 232 -18.78 -3.29 -8.95
C ARG A 232 -19.00 -3.25 -10.46
#